data_AF-A0A971HGJ3-F1
#
_entry.id   AF-A0A971HGJ3-F1
#
_cell.length_a   1.000
_cell.length_b   1.000
_cell.length_c   1.000
_cell.angle_alpha   90.00
_cell.angle_beta   90.00
_cell.angle_gamma   90.00
#
_symmetry.space_group_name_H-M   'P 1'
#
loop_
_entity.id
_entity.type
_entity.pdbx_description
1 polymer ?
#
loop_
_entity_poly.entity_id
_entity_poly.type
_entity_poly.pdbx_seq_one_letter_code
_entity_poly.pdbx_strand_id
1 'polypeptide(L)'
;YIIFLIIIFALTGCGYNQKPDVDLATHQEEINLDNFFDLKECIVEYDFIIEKEYDDFSLNAEGKYDLNEDSKVDLIEIKLLGREESTIRINDSEVSIYTDHPFDVYLVDFLKDDGFIELALYDDGPSADPVTTFYRYDGKNISELGALYTDIKMGDPNKVLIDGGGSFIEIGGLAKFISPQIIKGFYTLEDNQFIYNPLDYSKYINREYTITTGFKAFFVEENLRNDLTSQDIEFIWDQEVMREFNKGDTIKLIVHDEFWYGIELQDGTTGILYFWIGD
;
A
#
# COMPACT_ATOMS: atom_id res chain seq x y z
N TYR A 1 -20.92 55.94 -21.52
CA TYR A 1 -19.75 55.48 -22.29
C TYR A 1 -18.61 55.25 -21.32
N ILE A 2 -18.35 53.99 -20.98
CA ILE A 2 -17.05 53.41 -20.60
C ILE A 2 -17.33 51.91 -20.51
N ILE A 3 -16.66 51.17 -21.39
CA ILE A 3 -16.64 49.71 -21.47
C ILE A 3 -15.62 49.25 -20.44
N PHE A 4 -16.03 48.40 -19.49
CA PHE A 4 -15.09 47.65 -18.65
C PHE A 4 -14.99 46.23 -19.18
N LEU A 5 -13.79 45.91 -19.65
CA LEU A 5 -13.30 44.61 -20.05
C LEU A 5 -13.15 43.75 -18.77
N ILE A 6 -13.92 42.68 -18.62
CA ILE A 6 -13.68 41.68 -17.58
C ILE A 6 -12.95 40.51 -18.24
N ILE A 7 -11.65 40.41 -17.95
CA ILE A 7 -10.84 39.23 -18.22
C ILE A 7 -11.11 38.26 -17.07
N ILE A 8 -11.75 37.13 -17.35
CA ILE A 8 -11.81 35.99 -16.43
C ILE A 8 -10.59 35.12 -16.72
N PHE A 9 -9.58 35.20 -15.86
CA PHE A 9 -8.54 34.17 -15.78
C PHE A 9 -9.13 32.99 -15.01
N ALA A 10 -9.33 31.87 -15.71
CA ALA A 10 -9.44 30.56 -15.09
C ALA A 10 -8.03 30.14 -14.65
N LEU A 11 -7.81 30.07 -13.34
CA LEU A 11 -6.69 29.36 -12.73
C LEU A 11 -7.32 28.28 -11.84
N THR A 12 -7.45 27.07 -12.39
CA THR A 12 -7.61 25.84 -11.62
C THR A 12 -6.24 25.50 -11.04
N GLY A 13 -5.94 26.07 -9.88
CA GLY A 13 -4.95 25.50 -8.98
C GLY A 13 -5.69 24.48 -8.11
N CYS A 14 -5.48 23.19 -8.35
CA CYS A 14 -5.88 22.16 -7.40
C CYS A 14 -5.10 22.41 -6.12
N GLY A 15 -5.84 22.81 -5.08
CA GLY A 15 -5.32 23.08 -3.75
C GLY A 15 -4.72 21.81 -3.18
N TYR A 16 -3.44 21.89 -2.85
CA TYR A 16 -2.77 21.00 -1.93
C TYR A 16 -3.55 21.04 -0.61
N ASN A 17 -4.22 19.94 -0.26
CA ASN A 17 -4.93 19.82 1.01
C ASN A 17 -3.91 19.97 2.15
N GLN A 18 -4.09 21.00 2.97
CA GLN A 18 -3.40 21.11 4.24
C GLN A 18 -3.81 19.92 5.12
N LYS A 19 -2.85 19.06 5.48
CA LYS A 19 -3.04 18.03 6.51
C LYS A 19 -3.53 18.72 7.79
N PRO A 20 -4.65 18.31 8.41
CA PRO A 20 -4.97 18.78 9.74
C PRO A 20 -3.90 18.28 10.72
N ASP A 21 -3.43 19.16 11.60
CA ASP A 21 -2.67 18.76 12.81
C ASP A 21 -3.57 17.84 13.63
N VAL A 22 -3.39 16.53 13.45
CA VAL A 22 -3.98 15.52 14.34
C VAL A 22 -3.09 15.46 15.56
N ASP A 23 -3.65 15.82 16.71
CA ASP A 23 -3.05 15.64 18.02
C ASP A 23 -2.92 14.12 18.29
N LEU A 24 -1.78 13.54 17.89
CA LEU A 24 -1.48 12.09 17.95
C LEU A 24 -1.31 11.55 19.39
N ALA A 25 -1.71 12.30 20.42
CA ALA A 25 -1.53 11.96 21.82
C ALA A 25 -2.66 11.11 22.43
N THR A 26 -3.32 10.26 21.65
CA THR A 26 -4.16 9.18 22.19
C THR A 26 -3.34 7.90 22.21
N HIS A 27 -3.28 7.22 23.36
CA HIS A 27 -2.57 5.95 23.55
C HIS A 27 -2.86 4.97 22.42
N GLN A 28 -1.97 4.91 21.42
CA GLN A 28 -1.96 3.85 20.43
C GLN A 28 -1.41 2.62 21.14
N GLU A 29 -2.22 1.55 21.21
CA GLU A 29 -1.73 0.26 21.67
C GLU A 29 -0.50 -0.14 20.85
N GLU A 30 0.51 -0.66 21.53
CA GLU A 30 1.73 -1.07 20.86
C GLU A 30 1.43 -2.28 19.97
N ILE A 31 1.52 -2.09 18.65
CA ILE A 31 1.34 -3.17 17.69
C ILE A 31 2.39 -4.25 17.93
N ASN A 32 1.94 -5.46 18.26
CA ASN A 32 2.79 -6.62 18.37
C ASN A 32 2.81 -7.38 17.04
N LEU A 33 3.93 -7.29 16.31
CA LEU A 33 4.12 -7.97 15.02
C LEU A 33 3.99 -9.50 15.11
N ASP A 34 4.20 -10.11 16.28
CA ASP A 34 4.02 -11.55 16.46
C ASP A 34 2.56 -12.00 16.29
N ASN A 35 1.61 -11.08 16.36
CA ASN A 35 0.19 -11.36 16.11
C ASN A 35 -0.16 -11.32 14.62
N PHE A 36 0.76 -10.89 13.76
CA PHE A 36 0.53 -10.73 12.34
C PHE A 36 1.10 -11.91 11.54
N PHE A 37 0.39 -12.29 10.48
CA PHE A 37 0.78 -13.32 9.53
C PHE A 37 0.59 -12.81 8.09
N ASP A 38 0.99 -13.59 7.10
CA ASP A 38 0.94 -13.19 5.69
C ASP A 38 -0.52 -13.18 5.20
N LEU A 39 -0.99 -12.05 4.64
CA LEU A 39 -2.34 -11.94 4.05
C LEU A 39 -2.59 -12.99 2.97
N LYS A 40 -1.53 -13.45 2.29
CA LYS A 40 -1.62 -14.55 1.33
C LYS A 40 -2.25 -15.81 1.92
N GLU A 41 -2.08 -16.06 3.21
CA GLU A 41 -2.66 -17.22 3.90
C GLU A 41 -4.18 -17.14 4.03
N CYS A 42 -4.78 -15.96 3.81
CA CYS A 42 -6.22 -15.72 3.74
C CYS A 42 -6.81 -15.96 2.34
N ILE A 43 -5.99 -16.23 1.31
CA ILE A 43 -6.50 -16.54 -0.03
C ILE A 43 -7.17 -17.92 0.02
N VAL A 44 -8.46 -17.97 -0.29
CA VAL A 44 -9.24 -19.22 -0.28
C VAL A 44 -9.11 -19.94 -1.63
N GLU A 45 -9.38 -21.24 -1.63
CA GLU A 45 -9.41 -22.03 -2.86
C GLU A 45 -10.70 -21.76 -3.65
N TYR A 46 -10.57 -21.58 -4.97
CA TYR A 46 -11.67 -21.36 -5.90
C TYR A 46 -11.37 -21.98 -7.27
N ASP A 47 -12.40 -22.18 -8.09
CA ASP A 47 -12.33 -22.88 -9.37
C ASP A 47 -12.69 -21.98 -10.58
N PHE A 48 -12.38 -20.68 -10.48
CA PHE A 48 -12.67 -19.71 -11.54
C PHE A 48 -11.98 -20.09 -12.84
N ILE A 49 -12.69 -19.88 -13.94
CA ILE A 49 -12.13 -19.91 -15.28
C ILE A 49 -11.59 -18.51 -15.56
N ILE A 50 -10.27 -18.37 -15.69
CA ILE A 50 -9.60 -17.09 -15.94
C ILE A 50 -8.97 -17.11 -17.34
N GLU A 51 -9.40 -16.18 -18.18
CA GLU A 51 -8.87 -15.95 -19.53
C GLU A 51 -8.15 -14.61 -19.56
N LYS A 52 -6.89 -14.58 -20.01
CA LYS A 52 -6.05 -13.38 -20.05
C LYS A 52 -5.57 -13.13 -21.48
N GLU A 53 -5.71 -11.89 -21.95
CA GLU A 53 -5.15 -11.44 -23.22
C GLU A 53 -4.14 -10.32 -22.96
N TYR A 54 -2.86 -10.63 -23.20
CA TYR A 54 -1.74 -9.74 -22.85
C TYR A 54 -1.61 -8.53 -23.77
N ASP A 55 -1.98 -8.66 -25.05
CA ASP A 55 -1.81 -7.58 -26.02
C ASP A 55 -2.78 -6.41 -25.75
N ASP A 56 -3.98 -6.73 -25.25
CA ASP A 56 -5.04 -5.76 -24.96
C ASP A 56 -5.22 -5.50 -23.45
N PHE A 57 -4.33 -6.05 -22.61
CA PHE A 57 -4.42 -6.00 -21.15
C PHE A 57 -5.83 -6.32 -20.63
N SER A 58 -6.40 -7.45 -21.07
CA SER A 58 -7.74 -7.85 -20.63
C SER A 58 -7.71 -9.16 -19.85
N LEU A 59 -8.62 -9.24 -18.88
CA LEU A 59 -8.83 -10.42 -18.05
C LEU A 59 -10.34 -10.65 -17.92
N ASN A 60 -10.79 -11.85 -18.25
CA ASN A 60 -12.13 -12.31 -17.93
C ASN A 60 -12.03 -13.42 -16.88
N ALA A 61 -12.83 -13.34 -15.83
CA ALA A 61 -12.95 -14.40 -14.85
C ALA A 61 -14.43 -14.74 -14.63
N GLU A 62 -14.76 -16.03 -14.72
CA GLU A 62 -16.09 -16.54 -14.44
C GLU A 62 -16.01 -17.65 -13.40
N GLY A 63 -16.93 -17.64 -12.45
CA GLY A 63 -16.92 -18.63 -11.38
C GLY A 63 -18.11 -18.53 -10.46
N LYS A 64 -18.04 -19.31 -9.38
CA LYS A 64 -19.10 -19.40 -8.39
C LYS A 64 -18.52 -19.50 -6.99
N TYR A 65 -19.09 -18.76 -6.05
CA TYR A 65 -18.69 -18.80 -4.64
C TYR A 65 -19.83 -18.25 -3.77
N ASP A 66 -19.90 -18.63 -2.50
CA ASP A 66 -20.82 -18.02 -1.52
C ASP A 66 -20.09 -16.85 -0.84
N LEU A 67 -20.20 -15.64 -1.41
CA LEU A 67 -19.38 -14.50 -1.01
C LEU A 67 -19.87 -13.80 0.26
N ASN A 68 -21.14 -14.00 0.63
CA ASN A 68 -21.76 -13.43 1.82
C ASN A 68 -22.17 -14.51 2.85
N GLU A 69 -21.58 -15.70 2.72
CA GLU A 69 -21.78 -16.88 3.58
C GLU A 69 -23.25 -17.21 3.91
N ASP A 70 -24.18 -16.91 2.98
CA ASP A 70 -25.62 -17.10 3.20
C ASP A 70 -26.11 -18.51 2.84
N SER A 71 -25.17 -19.41 2.55
CA SER A 71 -25.36 -20.78 2.06
C SER A 71 -25.97 -20.86 0.67
N LYS A 72 -25.96 -19.77 -0.11
CA LYS A 72 -26.32 -19.77 -1.53
C LYS A 72 -25.09 -19.43 -2.35
N VAL A 73 -24.99 -20.11 -3.48
CA VAL A 73 -23.88 -19.89 -4.41
C VAL A 73 -24.17 -18.65 -5.25
N ASP A 74 -23.24 -17.70 -5.25
CA ASP A 74 -23.25 -16.54 -6.13
C ASP A 74 -22.60 -16.85 -7.47
N LEU A 75 -23.17 -16.26 -8.53
CA LEU A 75 -22.58 -16.29 -9.87
C LEU A 75 -21.70 -15.05 -10.05
N ILE A 76 -20.43 -15.25 -10.37
CA ILE A 76 -19.42 -14.19 -10.44
C ILE A 76 -18.92 -14.10 -11.88
N GLU A 77 -19.08 -12.93 -12.48
CA GLU A 77 -18.60 -12.60 -13.83
C GLU A 77 -17.77 -11.31 -13.74
N ILE A 78 -16.50 -11.38 -14.10
CA ILE A 78 -15.56 -10.26 -14.02
C ILE A 78 -14.98 -10.05 -15.41
N LYS A 79 -15.06 -8.82 -15.88
CA LYS A 79 -14.46 -8.39 -17.14
C LYS A 79 -13.60 -7.17 -16.89
N LEU A 80 -12.30 -7.36 -16.92
CA LEU A 80 -11.30 -6.32 -16.75
C LEU A 80 -10.68 -5.97 -18.09
N LEU A 81 -10.65 -4.68 -18.40
CA LEU A 81 -10.09 -4.09 -19.60
C LEU A 81 -9.10 -3.02 -19.17
N GLY A 82 -7.85 -3.15 -19.60
CA GLY A 82 -6.81 -2.17 -19.33
C GLY A 82 -7.13 -0.82 -19.97
N ARG A 83 -7.11 0.23 -19.14
CA ARG A 83 -7.37 1.63 -19.48
C ARG A 83 -8.77 1.90 -20.05
N GLU A 84 -9.71 0.99 -19.81
CA GLU A 84 -11.09 1.08 -20.23
C GLU A 84 -12.04 0.74 -19.07
N GLU A 85 -13.35 0.92 -19.29
CA GLU A 85 -14.36 0.57 -18.30
C GLU A 85 -14.44 -0.96 -18.16
N SER A 86 -14.24 -1.41 -16.93
CA SER A 86 -14.31 -2.81 -16.51
C SER A 86 -15.56 -3.05 -15.68
N THR A 87 -15.97 -4.31 -15.52
CA THR A 87 -17.19 -4.65 -14.78
C THR A 87 -16.98 -5.83 -13.84
N ILE A 88 -17.52 -5.73 -12.64
CA ILE A 88 -17.74 -6.86 -11.73
C ILE A 88 -19.25 -7.08 -11.67
N ARG A 89 -19.71 -8.29 -11.99
CA ARG A 89 -21.11 -8.70 -11.82
C ARG A 89 -21.18 -9.89 -10.88
N ILE A 90 -22.06 -9.78 -9.88
CA ILE A 90 -22.35 -10.83 -8.90
C ILE A 90 -23.86 -10.99 -8.84
N ASN A 91 -24.36 -12.13 -9.31
CA ASN A 91 -25.79 -12.37 -9.55
C ASN A 91 -26.42 -11.23 -10.40
N ASP A 92 -27.41 -10.52 -9.85
CA ASP A 92 -28.10 -9.40 -10.49
C ASP A 92 -27.45 -8.03 -10.19
N SER A 93 -26.33 -8.01 -9.46
CA SER A 93 -25.62 -6.79 -9.07
C SER A 93 -24.42 -6.55 -9.96
N GLU A 94 -24.20 -5.31 -10.38
CA GLU A 94 -23.09 -4.94 -11.27
C GLU A 94 -22.51 -3.59 -10.85
N VAL A 95 -21.18 -3.48 -10.91
CA VAL A 95 -20.44 -2.23 -10.74
C VAL A 95 -19.43 -2.07 -11.87
N SER A 96 -19.30 -0.83 -12.34
CA SER A 96 -18.24 -0.42 -13.27
C SER A 96 -17.02 0.03 -12.49
N ILE A 97 -15.84 -0.40 -12.92
CA ILE A 97 -14.54 -0.06 -12.31
C ILE A 97 -13.54 0.33 -13.40
N TYR A 98 -12.37 0.81 -13.00
CA TYR A 98 -11.25 1.11 -13.89
C TYR A 98 -10.02 0.33 -13.48
N THR A 99 -9.30 -0.20 -14.47
CA THR A 99 -8.03 -0.90 -14.29
C THR A 99 -7.05 -0.42 -15.36
N ASP A 100 -5.75 -0.37 -15.07
CA ASP A 100 -4.70 -0.01 -16.01
C ASP A 100 -4.14 -1.26 -16.71
N HIS A 101 -3.69 -2.25 -15.94
CA HIS A 101 -3.08 -3.50 -16.39
C HIS A 101 -3.58 -4.69 -15.54
N PRO A 102 -4.86 -5.08 -15.69
CA PRO A 102 -5.44 -6.15 -14.89
C PRO A 102 -4.72 -7.47 -15.11
N PHE A 103 -4.32 -8.13 -14.02
CA PHE A 103 -3.43 -9.28 -14.09
C PHE A 103 -3.98 -10.51 -13.38
N ASP A 104 -4.67 -10.39 -12.24
CA ASP A 104 -5.19 -11.55 -11.52
C ASP A 104 -6.44 -11.23 -10.68
N VAL A 105 -7.10 -12.28 -10.19
CA VAL A 105 -8.28 -12.22 -9.34
C VAL A 105 -8.13 -13.23 -8.22
N TYR A 106 -8.44 -12.85 -6.97
CA TYR A 106 -8.39 -13.70 -5.79
C TYR A 106 -9.70 -13.62 -4.99
N LEU A 107 -9.99 -14.69 -4.24
CA LEU A 107 -10.96 -14.67 -3.15
C LEU A 107 -10.19 -14.70 -1.82
N VAL A 108 -10.57 -13.83 -0.88
CA VAL A 108 -9.83 -13.62 0.37
C VAL A 108 -10.80 -13.64 1.55
N ASP A 109 -10.48 -14.43 2.58
CA ASP A 109 -11.13 -14.40 3.90
C ASP A 109 -10.16 -13.79 4.92
N PHE A 110 -10.19 -12.46 5.02
CA PHE A 110 -9.26 -11.75 5.89
C PHE A 110 -9.82 -11.41 7.28
N LEU A 111 -11.14 -11.53 7.47
CA LEU A 111 -11.80 -11.32 8.76
C LEU A 111 -12.70 -12.53 9.08
N LYS A 112 -12.16 -13.44 9.88
CA LYS A 112 -12.89 -14.65 10.26
C LYS A 112 -14.19 -14.31 10.98
N ASP A 113 -15.23 -15.07 10.65
CA ASP A 113 -16.56 -15.01 11.28
C ASP A 113 -17.35 -13.72 11.01
N ASP A 114 -16.95 -12.88 10.04
CA ASP A 114 -17.75 -11.72 9.63
C ASP A 114 -18.84 -12.05 8.59
N GLY A 115 -18.80 -13.27 8.04
CA GLY A 115 -19.76 -13.75 7.06
C GLY A 115 -19.47 -13.30 5.64
N PHE A 116 -18.23 -12.89 5.33
CA PHE A 116 -17.86 -12.42 4.00
C PHE A 116 -16.59 -13.05 3.48
N ILE A 117 -16.54 -13.16 2.15
CA ILE A 117 -15.37 -13.51 1.37
C ILE A 117 -15.19 -12.40 0.34
N GLU A 118 -14.06 -11.70 0.42
CA GLU A 118 -13.78 -10.58 -0.46
C GLU A 118 -13.26 -11.03 -1.81
N LEU A 119 -13.66 -10.29 -2.83
CA LEU A 119 -13.07 -10.33 -4.15
C LEU A 119 -11.90 -9.35 -4.20
N ALA A 120 -10.70 -9.82 -4.49
CA ALA A 120 -9.52 -8.97 -4.67
C ALA A 120 -9.08 -9.00 -6.13
N LEU A 121 -8.95 -7.82 -6.74
CA LEU A 121 -8.54 -7.65 -8.13
C LEU A 121 -7.11 -7.10 -8.15
N TYR A 122 -6.19 -7.85 -8.73
CA TYR A 122 -4.80 -7.43 -8.89
C TYR A 122 -4.59 -6.79 -10.26
N ASP A 123 -4.11 -5.56 -10.22
CA ASP A 123 -3.69 -4.74 -11.35
C ASP A 123 -2.17 -4.49 -11.23
N ASP A 124 -1.41 -4.87 -12.25
CA ASP A 124 0.04 -4.69 -12.27
C ASP A 124 0.46 -3.22 -12.49
N GLY A 125 -0.54 -2.35 -12.75
CA GLY A 125 -0.41 -0.91 -12.88
C GLY A 125 0.37 -0.46 -14.11
N PRO A 126 0.38 0.84 -14.40
CA PRO A 126 1.37 1.41 -15.29
C PRO A 126 2.75 1.35 -14.61
N SER A 127 3.79 1.11 -15.40
CA SER A 127 5.19 1.19 -14.98
C SER A 127 5.65 0.26 -13.84
N ALA A 128 4.83 -0.69 -13.38
CA ALA A 128 5.07 -1.53 -12.20
C ALA A 128 4.77 -0.83 -10.86
N ASP A 129 3.71 -0.01 -10.85
CA ASP A 129 2.98 0.44 -9.66
C ASP A 129 1.78 -0.51 -9.36
N PRO A 130 2.01 -1.70 -8.78
CA PRO A 130 0.98 -2.69 -8.55
C PRO A 130 -0.08 -2.20 -7.56
N VAL A 131 -1.33 -2.62 -7.76
CA VAL A 131 -2.42 -2.39 -6.83
C VAL A 131 -3.38 -3.59 -6.78
N THR A 132 -3.73 -4.02 -5.57
CA THR A 132 -4.81 -4.97 -5.32
C THR A 132 -5.99 -4.23 -4.70
N THR A 133 -7.13 -4.19 -5.38
CA THR A 133 -8.36 -3.54 -4.90
C THR A 133 -9.36 -4.59 -4.40
N PHE A 134 -9.96 -4.34 -3.25
CA PHE A 134 -10.85 -5.28 -2.57
C PHE A 134 -12.31 -4.85 -2.69
N TYR A 135 -13.18 -5.82 -2.94
CA TYR A 135 -14.61 -5.65 -3.07
C TYR A 135 -15.35 -6.65 -2.20
N ARG A 136 -16.44 -6.20 -1.57
CA ARG A 136 -17.34 -7.03 -0.77
C ARG A 136 -18.73 -7.04 -1.38
N TYR A 137 -19.34 -8.23 -1.45
CA TYR A 137 -20.73 -8.41 -1.86
C TYR A 137 -21.60 -8.75 -0.65
N ASP A 138 -22.68 -7.98 -0.43
CA ASP A 138 -23.55 -8.14 0.76
C ASP A 138 -24.81 -9.00 0.49
N GLY A 139 -24.89 -9.66 -0.67
CA GLY A 139 -26.11 -10.31 -1.16
C GLY A 139 -26.99 -9.40 -2.04
N LYS A 140 -26.63 -8.13 -2.18
CA LYS A 140 -27.37 -7.14 -2.99
C LYS A 140 -26.50 -6.05 -3.62
N ASN A 141 -25.42 -5.63 -2.98
CA ASN A 141 -24.55 -4.55 -3.42
C ASN A 141 -23.10 -5.02 -3.42
N ILE A 142 -22.33 -4.50 -4.35
CA ILE A 142 -20.87 -4.66 -4.42
C ILE A 142 -20.26 -3.35 -3.94
N SER A 143 -19.47 -3.39 -2.88
CA SER A 143 -18.81 -2.22 -2.29
C SER A 143 -17.29 -2.38 -2.37
N GLU A 144 -16.60 -1.37 -2.89
CA GLU A 144 -15.14 -1.28 -2.80
C GLU A 144 -14.76 -0.99 -1.33
N LEU A 145 -13.86 -1.80 -0.78
CA LEU A 145 -13.33 -1.63 0.57
C LEU A 145 -12.10 -0.73 0.58
N GLY A 146 -11.29 -0.78 -0.47
CA GLY A 146 -10.03 -0.05 -0.59
C GLY A 146 -8.98 -0.86 -1.31
N ALA A 147 -7.75 -0.38 -1.30
CA ALA A 147 -6.67 -0.97 -2.07
C ALA A 147 -5.36 -1.04 -1.28
N LEU A 148 -4.51 -1.99 -1.68
CA LEU A 148 -3.13 -2.13 -1.22
C LEU A 148 -2.22 -2.12 -2.45
N TYR A 149 -1.13 -1.35 -2.41
CA TYR A 149 -0.19 -1.13 -3.50
C TYR A 149 0.81 -2.28 -3.66
N THR A 150 0.28 -3.49 -3.85
CA THR A 150 1.07 -4.70 -4.14
C THR A 150 0.19 -5.85 -4.64
N ASP A 151 0.81 -6.90 -5.20
CA ASP A 151 0.20 -8.22 -5.34
C ASP A 151 0.20 -8.94 -3.99
N ILE A 152 -1.00 -9.20 -3.45
CA ILE A 152 -1.19 -9.87 -2.16
C ILE A 152 -0.72 -11.34 -2.14
N LYS A 153 -0.42 -11.92 -3.31
CA LYS A 153 0.14 -13.27 -3.44
C LYS A 153 1.67 -13.28 -3.30
N MET A 154 2.32 -12.11 -3.34
CA MET A 154 3.75 -11.99 -3.10
C MET A 154 4.07 -12.27 -1.64
N GLY A 155 5.07 -13.14 -1.42
CA GLY A 155 5.62 -13.40 -0.10
C GLY A 155 6.74 -12.42 0.26
N ASP A 156 7.63 -12.83 1.16
CA ASP A 156 8.81 -12.02 1.53
C ASP A 156 9.67 -11.63 0.31
N PRO A 157 10.16 -10.38 0.23
CA PRO A 157 10.02 -9.29 1.21
C PRO A 157 8.76 -8.41 1.04
N ASN A 158 7.88 -8.74 0.09
CA ASN A 158 6.73 -7.93 -0.33
C ASN A 158 5.40 -8.35 0.30
N LYS A 159 5.41 -9.24 1.29
CA LYS A 159 4.15 -9.64 1.95
C LYS A 159 3.47 -8.46 2.64
N VAL A 160 2.15 -8.46 2.56
CA VAL A 160 1.23 -7.72 3.42
C VAL A 160 1.01 -8.55 4.68
N LEU A 161 1.06 -7.90 5.84
CA LEU A 161 0.79 -8.55 7.11
C LEU A 161 -0.65 -8.28 7.56
N ILE A 162 -1.29 -9.27 8.18
CA ILE A 162 -2.63 -9.13 8.76
C ILE A 162 -2.72 -9.80 10.15
N ASP A 163 -3.53 -9.27 11.05
CA ASP A 163 -3.82 -9.84 12.37
C ASP A 163 -5.03 -10.79 12.41
N GLY A 164 -5.76 -10.94 11.30
CA GLY A 164 -7.03 -11.67 11.21
C GLY A 164 -8.22 -10.98 11.87
N GLY A 165 -8.03 -9.78 12.41
CA GLY A 165 -9.05 -8.90 13.00
C GLY A 165 -9.37 -7.68 12.13
N GLY A 166 -8.92 -7.68 10.87
CA GLY A 166 -9.14 -6.58 9.92
C GLY A 166 -8.09 -5.45 10.01
N SER A 167 -6.95 -5.69 10.67
CA SER A 167 -5.82 -4.76 10.65
C SER A 167 -4.73 -5.26 9.70
N PHE A 168 -4.23 -4.39 8.84
CA PHE A 168 -3.24 -4.73 7.80
C PHE A 168 -2.01 -3.84 7.90
N ILE A 169 -0.82 -4.41 7.77
CA ILE A 169 0.41 -3.64 7.58
C ILE A 169 0.91 -3.90 6.16
N GLU A 170 0.77 -2.88 5.33
CA GLU A 170 1.24 -2.87 3.94
C GLU A 170 2.78 -2.87 3.88
N ILE A 171 3.36 -3.15 2.70
CA ILE A 171 4.81 -3.17 2.46
C ILE A 171 5.49 -1.88 2.95
N GLY A 172 4.95 -0.72 2.59
CA GLY A 172 5.45 0.60 3.00
C GLY A 172 5.25 0.87 4.50
N GLY A 173 4.39 0.09 5.16
CA GLY A 173 4.13 0.13 6.60
C GLY A 173 5.29 -0.37 7.46
N LEU A 174 6.36 -0.95 6.89
CA LEU A 174 7.48 -1.48 7.66
C LEU A 174 8.85 -1.07 7.11
N ALA A 175 9.75 -0.63 7.99
CA ALA A 175 11.18 -0.57 7.69
C ALA A 175 11.82 -1.96 7.83
N LYS A 176 11.62 -2.84 6.84
CA LYS A 176 12.03 -4.26 6.90
C LYS A 176 13.56 -4.47 6.94
N PHE A 177 14.35 -3.48 6.53
CA PHE A 177 15.81 -3.56 6.43
C PHE A 177 16.56 -3.40 7.77
N ILE A 178 15.85 -3.09 8.86
CA ILE A 178 16.41 -2.86 10.19
C ILE A 178 15.72 -3.68 11.28
N SER A 179 16.44 -3.91 12.38
CA SER A 179 15.95 -4.54 13.61
C SER A 179 16.32 -3.70 14.84
N PRO A 180 15.38 -3.44 15.77
CA PRO A 180 13.95 -3.81 15.69
C PRO A 180 13.24 -3.11 14.52
N GLN A 181 12.22 -3.74 13.95
CA GLN A 181 11.48 -3.16 12.82
C GLN A 181 10.70 -1.92 13.28
N ILE A 182 10.68 -0.92 12.41
CA ILE A 182 9.85 0.27 12.59
C ILE A 182 8.54 0.03 11.86
N ILE A 183 7.44 0.12 12.60
CA ILE A 183 6.09 0.12 12.04
C ILE A 183 5.73 1.56 11.75
N LYS A 184 5.42 1.83 10.48
CA LYS A 184 4.91 3.10 10.01
C LYS A 184 3.41 3.14 10.31
N GLY A 185 2.55 2.87 9.36
CA GLY A 185 1.11 2.80 9.62
C GLY A 185 0.59 1.38 9.53
N PHE A 186 -0.70 1.29 9.76
CA PHE A 186 -1.50 0.11 9.45
C PHE A 186 -2.86 0.57 8.94
N TYR A 187 -3.55 -0.26 8.17
CA TYR A 187 -4.94 -0.04 7.81
C TYR A 187 -5.85 -0.79 8.77
N THR A 188 -7.04 -0.26 9.02
CA THR A 188 -8.15 -0.97 9.66
C THR A 188 -9.32 -1.05 8.69
N LEU A 189 -10.10 -2.12 8.73
CA LEU A 189 -11.40 -2.17 8.08
C LEU A 189 -12.48 -1.59 9.00
N GLU A 190 -13.02 -0.42 8.63
CA GLU A 190 -14.09 0.27 9.36
C GLU A 190 -15.22 0.61 8.39
N ASP A 191 -16.45 0.21 8.71
CA ASP A 191 -17.65 0.51 7.91
C ASP A 191 -17.50 0.22 6.39
N ASN A 192 -16.93 -0.95 6.06
CA ASN A 192 -16.60 -1.37 4.70
C ASN A 192 -15.57 -0.46 3.99
N GLN A 193 -14.64 0.15 4.73
CA GLN A 193 -13.55 0.94 4.16
C GLN A 193 -12.22 0.68 4.87
N PHE A 194 -11.13 0.63 4.10
CA PHE A 194 -9.77 0.63 4.63
C PHE A 194 -9.39 2.03 5.08
N ILE A 195 -9.11 2.18 6.36
CA ILE A 195 -8.72 3.43 7.00
C ILE A 195 -7.25 3.35 7.39
N TYR A 196 -6.43 4.26 6.86
CA TYR A 196 -5.01 4.32 7.22
C TYR A 196 -4.81 5.00 8.57
N ASN A 197 -4.14 4.30 9.48
CA ASN A 197 -3.79 4.76 10.82
C ASN A 197 -2.27 4.97 10.91
N PRO A 198 -1.77 6.22 10.82
CA PRO A 198 -0.36 6.51 11.06
C PRO A 198 -0.03 6.33 12.54
N LEU A 199 1.12 5.75 12.86
CA LEU A 199 1.61 5.68 14.24
C LEU A 199 2.52 6.85 14.59
N ASP A 200 2.64 7.17 15.88
CA ASP A 200 3.70 8.09 16.34
C ASP A 200 5.07 7.39 16.30
N TYR A 201 5.94 7.90 15.42
CA TYR A 201 7.28 7.38 15.21
C TYR A 201 8.35 8.03 16.06
N SER A 202 8.01 9.08 16.82
CA SER A 202 8.96 9.82 17.65
C SER A 202 9.73 8.89 18.60
N LYS A 203 9.10 7.79 19.04
CA LYS A 203 9.73 6.77 19.88
C LYS A 203 10.88 6.02 19.21
N TYR A 204 10.91 5.95 17.88
CA TYR A 204 11.93 5.23 17.11
C TYR A 204 13.17 6.10 16.80
N ILE A 205 13.07 7.42 16.95
CA ILE A 205 14.16 8.36 16.72
C ILE A 205 15.21 8.28 17.83
N ASN A 206 16.47 8.59 17.49
CA ASN A 206 17.64 8.56 18.35
C ASN A 206 17.93 7.17 18.97
N ARG A 207 17.52 6.10 18.28
CA ARG A 207 17.83 4.72 18.64
C ARG A 207 18.75 4.09 17.62
N GLU A 208 19.52 3.12 18.08
CA GLU A 208 20.37 2.27 17.24
C GLU A 208 19.57 1.08 16.71
N TYR A 209 19.83 0.75 15.45
CA TYR A 209 19.23 -0.35 14.71
C TYR A 209 20.30 -1.16 14.03
N THR A 210 20.04 -2.45 13.84
CA THR A 210 20.91 -3.35 13.09
C THR A 210 20.32 -3.65 11.73
N ILE A 211 21.11 -3.52 10.67
CA ILE A 211 20.70 -3.90 9.31
C ILE A 211 20.51 -5.42 9.23
N THR A 212 19.33 -5.85 8.80
CA THR A 212 18.90 -7.27 8.83
C THR A 212 19.38 -8.07 7.62
N THR A 213 19.53 -7.40 6.48
CA THR A 213 19.93 -7.95 5.19
C THR A 213 20.79 -6.93 4.46
N GLY A 214 21.84 -7.36 3.76
CA GLY A 214 22.66 -6.44 2.98
C GLY A 214 21.90 -5.89 1.76
N PHE A 215 22.12 -4.62 1.43
CA PHE A 215 21.46 -3.94 0.31
C PHE A 215 22.34 -2.86 -0.29
N LYS A 216 21.96 -2.40 -1.50
CA LYS A 216 22.49 -1.17 -2.08
C LYS A 216 21.39 -0.11 -2.02
N ALA A 217 21.76 1.09 -1.59
CA ALA A 217 20.84 2.22 -1.49
C ALA A 217 21.59 3.53 -1.75
N PHE A 218 20.85 4.60 -1.99
CA PHE A 218 21.44 5.93 -2.06
C PHE A 218 21.71 6.45 -0.66
N PHE A 219 22.87 7.07 -0.48
CA PHE A 219 23.25 7.71 0.77
C PHE A 219 23.93 9.04 0.46
N VAL A 220 23.26 10.14 0.81
CA VAL A 220 23.77 11.49 0.62
C VAL A 220 24.23 12.02 1.97
N GLU A 221 25.55 12.22 2.11
CA GLU A 221 26.12 12.79 3.33
C GLU A 221 25.58 14.19 3.58
N GLU A 222 25.01 14.42 4.76
CA GLU A 222 24.38 15.67 5.13
C GLU A 222 24.43 15.87 6.63
N ASN A 223 24.56 17.12 7.07
CA ASN A 223 24.40 17.48 8.47
C ASN A 223 22.90 17.50 8.82
N LEU A 224 22.44 16.43 9.46
CA LEU A 224 21.03 16.23 9.73
C LEU A 224 20.51 17.23 10.78
N ARG A 225 19.39 17.87 10.46
CA ARG A 225 18.55 18.65 11.38
C ARG A 225 17.24 17.91 11.61
N ASN A 226 16.64 18.09 12.78
CA ASN A 226 15.45 17.33 13.20
C ASN A 226 14.16 17.76 12.47
N ASP A 227 14.20 18.87 11.73
CA ASP A 227 13.09 19.48 10.99
C ASP A 227 13.22 19.29 9.47
N LEU A 228 14.06 18.35 9.00
CA LEU A 228 14.14 18.04 7.56
C LEU A 228 12.82 17.50 7.04
N THR A 229 12.42 17.99 5.88
CA THR A 229 11.28 17.51 5.11
C THR A 229 11.73 17.03 3.73
N SER A 230 10.89 16.27 3.04
CA SER A 230 11.17 15.85 1.65
C SER A 230 11.45 17.02 0.68
N GLN A 231 11.01 18.25 0.98
CA GLN A 231 11.29 19.44 0.15
C GLN A 231 12.72 19.96 0.30
N ASP A 232 13.42 19.57 1.37
CA ASP A 232 14.79 19.99 1.65
C ASP A 232 15.83 19.07 1.00
N ILE A 233 15.41 17.95 0.41
CA ILE A 233 16.30 16.88 -0.04
C ILE A 233 16.38 16.88 -1.57
N GLU A 234 17.61 16.92 -2.06
CA GLU A 234 17.92 16.70 -3.48
C GLU A 234 18.22 15.21 -3.69
N PHE A 235 17.28 14.49 -4.31
CA PHE A 235 17.46 13.08 -4.64
C PHE A 235 18.34 12.92 -5.89
N ILE A 236 19.29 11.98 -5.82
CA ILE A 236 20.22 11.63 -6.88
C ILE A 236 19.84 10.23 -7.38
N TRP A 237 19.64 10.10 -8.69
CA TRP A 237 19.22 8.86 -9.33
C TRP A 237 20.32 8.27 -10.22
N ASP A 238 21.54 8.19 -9.68
CA ASP A 238 22.70 7.60 -10.37
C ASP A 238 23.11 6.30 -9.67
N GLN A 239 22.85 5.16 -10.31
CA GLN A 239 23.15 3.85 -9.73
C GLN A 239 24.64 3.65 -9.41
N GLU A 240 25.55 4.40 -10.04
CA GLU A 240 26.98 4.34 -9.75
C GLU A 240 27.34 4.91 -8.37
N VAL A 241 26.48 5.77 -7.81
CA VAL A 241 26.70 6.39 -6.49
C VAL A 241 26.04 5.63 -5.34
N MET A 242 25.36 4.51 -5.62
CA MET A 242 24.74 3.70 -4.58
C MET A 242 25.80 3.10 -3.65
N ARG A 243 25.56 3.23 -2.34
CA ARG A 243 26.40 2.67 -1.29
C ARG A 243 25.90 1.28 -0.91
N GLU A 244 26.84 0.38 -0.67
CA GLU A 244 26.55 -0.95 -0.12
C GLU A 244 26.50 -0.88 1.41
N PHE A 245 25.44 -1.47 1.97
CA PHE A 245 25.19 -1.63 3.39
C PHE A 245 25.16 -3.12 3.70
N ASN A 246 25.88 -3.53 4.75
CA ASN A 246 26.03 -4.94 5.07
C ASN A 246 25.08 -5.35 6.18
N LYS A 247 24.65 -6.61 6.13
CA LYS A 247 23.97 -7.23 7.26
C LYS A 247 24.84 -7.15 8.51
N GLY A 248 24.26 -6.69 9.62
CA GLY A 248 24.94 -6.51 10.89
C GLY A 248 25.53 -5.13 11.11
N ASP A 249 25.58 -4.27 10.08
CA ASP A 249 25.93 -2.87 10.26
C ASP A 249 24.92 -2.19 11.18
N THR A 250 25.39 -1.30 12.04
CA THR A 250 24.50 -0.52 12.92
C THR A 250 24.35 0.90 12.40
N ILE A 251 23.13 1.39 12.49
CA ILE A 251 22.77 2.76 12.14
C ILE A 251 21.96 3.35 13.28
N LYS A 252 22.03 4.66 13.47
CA LYS A 252 21.14 5.37 14.38
C LYS A 252 20.19 6.24 13.58
N LEU A 253 18.89 6.11 13.83
CA LEU A 253 17.88 6.89 13.14
C LEU A 253 17.76 8.28 13.79
N ILE A 254 17.91 9.35 13.01
CA ILE A 254 17.87 10.74 13.49
C ILE A 254 16.56 11.41 13.11
N VAL A 255 16.11 11.19 11.88
CA VAL A 255 14.86 11.73 11.32
C VAL A 255 14.41 10.79 10.21
N HIS A 256 13.14 10.80 9.83
CA HIS A 256 12.66 10.08 8.66
C HIS A 256 11.45 10.79 8.07
N ASP A 257 11.08 10.39 6.87
CA ASP A 257 9.81 10.75 6.22
C ASP A 257 9.25 9.48 5.54
N GLU A 258 8.24 9.64 4.68
CA GLU A 258 7.57 8.52 3.99
C GLU A 258 8.58 7.62 3.24
N PHE A 259 9.56 8.22 2.56
CA PHE A 259 10.43 7.52 1.59
C PHE A 259 11.93 7.52 1.90
N TRP A 260 12.36 8.19 2.97
CA TRP A 260 13.78 8.34 3.31
C TRP A 260 14.02 8.36 4.82
N TYR A 261 15.27 8.09 5.19
CA TYR A 261 15.74 7.97 6.57
C TYR A 261 17.01 8.80 6.75
N GLY A 262 16.98 9.81 7.61
CA GLY A 262 18.19 10.48 8.11
C GLY A 262 18.86 9.60 9.15
N ILE A 263 20.07 9.11 8.84
CA ILE A 263 20.79 8.15 9.67
C ILE A 263 22.19 8.64 10.03
N GLU A 264 22.71 8.12 11.14
CA GLU A 264 24.10 8.22 11.57
C GLU A 264 24.75 6.83 11.50
N LEU A 265 25.88 6.70 10.83
CA LEU A 265 26.65 5.48 10.69
C LEU A 265 27.61 5.28 11.88
N GLN A 266 28.19 4.08 12.02
CA GLN A 266 29.13 3.75 13.10
C GLN A 266 30.38 4.65 13.15
N ASP A 267 30.82 5.19 12.01
CA ASP A 267 31.95 6.11 11.92
C ASP A 267 31.59 7.57 12.26
N GLY A 268 30.32 7.83 12.60
CA GLY A 268 29.78 9.14 12.92
C GLY A 268 29.30 9.93 11.69
N THR A 269 29.41 9.37 10.49
CA THR A 269 28.91 10.02 9.27
C THR A 269 27.40 10.08 9.30
N THR A 270 26.83 11.27 9.06
CA THR A 270 25.37 11.46 8.95
C THR A 270 24.95 11.68 7.51
N GLY A 271 23.73 11.26 7.17
CA GLY A 271 23.19 11.49 5.83
C GLY A 271 21.80 10.93 5.62
N ILE A 272 21.27 11.19 4.43
CA ILE A 272 19.96 10.73 3.98
C ILE A 272 20.11 9.40 3.25
N LEU A 273 19.52 8.35 3.81
CA LEU A 273 19.35 7.04 3.21
C LEU A 273 17.98 6.98 2.51
N TYR A 274 17.97 6.63 1.23
CA TYR A 274 16.74 6.36 0.49
C TYR A 274 16.94 5.24 -0.51
N PHE A 275 15.84 4.57 -0.82
CA PHE A 275 15.81 3.46 -1.76
C PHE A 275 15.32 3.97 -3.11
N TRP A 276 15.73 3.28 -4.18
CA TRP A 276 15.08 3.50 -5.46
C TRP A 276 13.63 3.04 -5.33
N ILE A 277 12.72 4.00 -5.45
CA ILE A 277 11.30 3.76 -5.65
C ILE A 277 11.17 3.83 -7.17
N GLY A 278 10.76 2.73 -7.79
CA GLY A 278 10.59 2.68 -9.24
C GLY A 278 9.65 3.77 -9.73
N ASP A 279 9.74 4.07 -11.03
CA ASP A 279 8.51 4.30 -11.80
C ASP A 279 7.86 2.93 -11.99
#